data_AF-A0A531LK02-F1
#
_entry.id   AF-A0A531LK02-F1
#
_cell.length_a   1.000
_cell.length_b   1.000
_cell.length_c   1.000
_cell.angle_alpha   90.00
_cell.angle_beta   90.00
_cell.angle_gamma   90.00
#
_symmetry.space_group_name_H-M   'P 1'
#
loop_
_entity.id
_entity.type
_entity.pdbx_description
1 polymer ?
#
loop_
_entity_poly.entity_id
_entity_poly.type
_entity_poly.pdbx_seq_one_letter_code
_entity_poly.pdbx_strand_id
1 'polypeptide(L)' 'GGAALEAALSAARTAGVTVIVITHQPSIAAACDRVMLLRGGMIEAFGPSSEMLRRSVIGKGAQQSTVVTGSFVPT' A
#
# COMPACT_ATOMS: atom_id res chain seq x y z
N GLY A 1 -7.02 -19.31 -2.11
CA GLY A 1 -7.25 -18.05 -1.37
C GLY A 1 -6.45 -16.92 -1.97
N GLY A 2 -5.18 -16.76 -1.57
CA GLY A 2 -4.34 -15.61 -1.96
C GLY A 2 -4.05 -15.47 -3.46
N ALA A 3 -3.66 -16.56 -4.13
CA ALA A 3 -3.28 -16.53 -5.54
C ALA A 3 -4.39 -16.02 -6.48
N ALA A 4 -5.66 -16.32 -6.19
CA ALA A 4 -6.79 -15.83 -6.98
C ALA A 4 -7.01 -14.31 -6.79
N LEU A 5 -6.79 -13.81 -5.58
CA LEU A 5 -6.87 -12.37 -5.29
C LEU A 5 -5.71 -11.62 -5.97
N GLU A 6 -4.49 -12.14 -5.90
CA GLU A 6 -3.33 -11.56 -6.58
C GLU A 6 -3.55 -11.49 -8.11
N ALA A 7 -4.09 -12.56 -8.70
CA ALA A 7 -4.45 -12.58 -10.12
C ALA A 7 -5.52 -11.53 -10.45
N ALA A 8 -6.55 -11.38 -9.60
CA ALA A 8 -7.60 -10.37 -9.79
C ALA A 8 -7.05 -8.93 -9.69
N LEU A 9 -6.17 -8.66 -8.72
CA LEU A 9 -5.49 -7.36 -8.59
C LEU A 9 -4.62 -7.05 -9.81
N SER A 10 -3.89 -8.04 -10.30
CA SER A 10 -3.07 -7.91 -11.52
C SER A 10 -3.93 -7.63 -12.77
N ALA A 11 -5.06 -8.32 -12.91
CA ALA A 11 -5.99 -8.10 -14.02
C ALA A 11 -6.62 -6.70 -13.96
N ALA A 12 -7.08 -6.27 -12.77
CA ALA A 12 -7.64 -4.93 -12.58
C ALA A 12 -6.63 -3.82 -12.89
N ARG A 13 -5.38 -4.01 -12.44
CA ARG A 13 -4.27 -3.10 -12.76
C ARG A 13 -4.00 -3.02 -14.26
N THR A 14 -3.98 -4.17 -14.94
CA THR A 14 -3.79 -4.24 -16.41
C THR A 14 -4.94 -3.55 -17.15
N ALA A 15 -6.15 -3.54 -16.58
CA ALA A 15 -7.29 -2.82 -17.12
C ALA A 15 -7.29 -1.30 -16.82
N GLY A 16 -6.26 -0.76 -16.17
CA GLY A 16 -6.18 0.66 -15.80
C GLY A 16 -7.12 1.07 -14.68
N VAL A 17 -7.64 0.10 -13.90
CA VAL A 17 -8.57 0.37 -12.81
C VAL A 17 -7.79 0.68 -11.53
N THR A 18 -8.20 1.73 -10.82
CA THR A 18 -7.67 2.02 -9.47
C THR A 18 -8.34 1.12 -8.44
N VAL A 19 -7.54 0.36 -7.69
CA VAL A 19 -8.03 -0.57 -6.65
C VAL A 19 -7.54 -0.13 -5.27
N ILE A 20 -8.44 -0.07 -4.30
CA ILE A 20 -8.12 0.15 -2.89
C ILE A 20 -8.34 -1.14 -2.11
N VAL A 21 -7.30 -1.62 -1.45
CA VAL A 21 -7.35 -2.84 -0.63
C VAL A 21 -7.08 -2.49 0.82
N ILE A 22 -8.00 -2.88 1.72
CA ILE A 22 -7.82 -2.77 3.17
C ILE A 22 -7.57 -4.18 3.69
N THR A 23 -6.36 -4.43 4.18
CA THR A 23 -5.96 -5.75 4.67
C THR A 23 -4.92 -5.63 5.77
N HIS A 24 -4.89 -6.61 6.66
CA HIS A 24 -3.82 -6.79 7.65
C HIS A 24 -2.77 -7.82 7.17
N GLN A 25 -2.99 -8.46 6.02
CA GLN A 25 -2.14 -9.53 5.51
C GLN A 25 -0.98 -8.96 4.68
N PRO A 26 0.30 -9.13 5.11
CA PRO A 26 1.43 -8.51 4.43
C PRO A 26 1.64 -8.97 2.99
N SER A 27 1.28 -10.22 2.66
CA SER A 27 1.44 -10.75 1.30
C SER A 27 0.58 -9.99 0.28
N ILE A 28 -0.62 -9.56 0.66
CA ILE A 28 -1.50 -8.78 -0.22
C ILE A 28 -0.98 -7.35 -0.36
N ALA A 29 -0.47 -6.75 0.73
CA ALA A 29 0.18 -5.45 0.68
C ALA A 29 1.43 -5.47 -0.24
N ALA A 30 2.15 -6.60 -0.34
CA ALA A 30 3.27 -6.77 -1.25
C ALA A 30 2.88 -6.80 -2.72
N ALA A 31 1.66 -7.23 -3.05
CA ALA A 31 1.14 -7.24 -4.40
C ALA A 31 0.62 -5.86 -4.87
N CYS A 32 0.53 -4.87 -3.97
CA CYS A 32 0.08 -3.53 -4.29
C CYS A 32 1.23 -2.65 -4.80
N ASP A 33 0.92 -1.62 -5.61
CA ASP A 33 1.92 -0.64 -6.05
C ASP A 33 2.38 0.27 -4.90
N ARG A 34 1.45 0.64 -4.02
CA ARG A 34 1.67 1.54 -2.89
C ARG A 34 0.94 1.03 -1.66
N VAL A 35 1.47 1.33 -0.47
CA VAL A 35 0.91 0.95 0.83
C VAL A 35 0.79 2.19 1.71
N MET A 36 -0.33 2.31 2.41
CA MET A 36 -0.62 3.38 3.37
C MET A 36 -0.82 2.79 4.77
N LEU A 37 -0.11 3.33 5.76
CA LEU A 37 -0.39 3.06 7.17
C LEU A 37 -1.28 4.16 7.73
N LEU A 38 -2.43 3.77 8.26
CA LEU A 38 -3.36 4.63 8.96
C LEU A 38 -3.32 4.32 10.46
N ARG A 39 -3.16 5.36 11.29
CA ARG A 39 -3.25 5.26 12.76
C ARG A 39 -4.01 6.45 13.31
N GLY A 40 -5.06 6.18 14.08
CA GLY A 40 -5.86 7.23 14.73
C GLY A 40 -6.47 8.23 13.74
N GLY A 41 -6.85 7.79 12.54
CA GLY A 41 -7.40 8.65 11.48
C GLY A 41 -6.36 9.47 10.72
N MET A 42 -5.07 9.33 11.04
CA MET A 42 -3.97 10.02 10.34
C MET A 42 -3.14 9.05 9.51
N ILE A 43 -2.61 9.54 8.39
CA ILE A 43 -1.65 8.82 7.56
C ILE A 43 -0.28 8.89 8.25
N GLU A 44 0.20 7.74 8.73
CA GLU A 44 1.50 7.62 9.38
C GLU A 44 2.63 7.41 8.35
N ALA A 45 2.35 6.67 7.29
CA ALA A 45 3.27 6.44 6.19
C ALA A 45 2.52 6.14 4.88
N PHE A 46 3.11 6.53 3.75
CA PHE A 46 2.63 6.19 2.42
C PHE A 46 3.80 6.10 1.46
N GLY A 47 3.86 5.05 0.65
CA GLY A 47 4.94 4.87 -0.31
C GLY A 47 4.85 3.55 -1.08
N PRO A 48 5.86 3.23 -1.91
CA PRO A 48 5.95 1.95 -2.60
C PRO A 48 5.88 0.76 -1.63
N SER A 49 5.22 -0.32 -2.02
CA SER A 49 5.06 -1.51 -1.17
C SER A 49 6.41 -2.10 -0.72
N SER A 50 7.41 -2.10 -1.59
CA SER A 50 8.77 -2.59 -1.29
C SER A 50 9.48 -1.79 -0.19
N GLU A 51 9.25 -0.48 -0.11
CA GLU A 51 9.81 0.38 0.94
C GLU A 51 9.03 0.23 2.25
N MET A 52 7.70 0.20 2.16
CA MET A 52 6.83 0.11 3.34
C MET A 52 6.91 -1.24 4.05
N LEU A 53 7.05 -2.34 3.30
CA LEU A 53 7.20 -3.67 3.89
C LEU A 53 8.55 -3.85 4.60
N ARG A 54 9.64 -3.28 4.09
CA ARG A 54 10.92 -3.24 4.82
C ARG A 54 10.80 -2.46 6.12
N ARG A 55 10.07 -1.34 6.08
CA ARG A 55 9.85 -0.47 7.25
C ARG A 55 8.96 -1.10 8.31
N SER A 56 8.06 -2.01 7.92
CA SER A 56 7.15 -2.70 8.85
C SER A 56 7.80 -3.90 9.57
N VAL A 57 8.87 -4.49 9.02
CA VAL A 57 9.64 -5.58 9.67
C VAL A 57 10.63 -5.02 10.70
N ILE A 58 11.09 -3.78 10.51
CA ILE A 58 11.99 -3.07 11.43
C ILE A 58 11.11 -2.17 12.31
N GLY A 59 10.57 -2.71 13.39
CA GLY A 59 9.75 -1.94 14.33
C GLY A 59 10.44 -0.65 14.79
N LYS A 60 9.64 0.42 14.90
CA LYS A 60 9.95 1.73 15.52
C LYS A 60 11.10 2.53 14.86
N GLY A 61 10.78 3.39 13.90
CA GLY A 61 11.73 4.37 13.39
C GLY A 61 11.11 5.51 12.59
N ALA A 62 10.85 6.63 13.28
CA ALA A 62 10.64 7.98 12.77
C ALA A 62 9.65 8.14 11.59
N GLN A 63 8.39 8.24 11.99
CA GLN A 63 7.37 9.19 11.51
C GLN A 63 7.98 10.41 10.80
N GLN A 64 7.82 10.50 9.48
CA GLN A 64 7.87 11.78 8.77
C GLN A 64 6.47 12.04 8.24
N SER A 65 5.77 12.93 8.94
CA SER A 65 4.47 13.44 8.56
C SER A 65 4.67 14.39 7.37
N THR A 66 4.90 13.81 6.19
CA THR A 66 4.70 14.55 4.96
C THR A 66 3.20 14.56 4.76
N VAL A 67 2.57 15.74 4.84
CA VAL A 67 1.21 15.93 4.36
C VAL A 67 1.23 15.52 2.89
N VAL A 68 0.77 14.30 2.59
CA VAL A 68 0.57 13.86 1.22
C VAL A 68 -0.67 14.59 0.73
N THR A 69 -0.50 15.84 0.28
CA THR A 69 -1.49 16.51 -0.55
C THR A 69 -1.65 15.63 -1.78
N GLY A 70 -2.77 14.90 -1.84
CA GLY A 70 -2.99 13.78 -2.75
C GLY A 70 -2.88 14.17 -4.21
N SER A 71 -1.68 14.09 -4.77
CA SER A 71 -1.46 13.96 -6.20
C SER A 71 -1.28 12.48 -6.49
N PHE A 72 -2.39 11.83 -6.80
CA PHE A 72 -2.38 10.50 -7.39
C PHE A 72 -2.11 10.68 -8.88
N VAL A 73 -0.84 10.63 -9.28
CA VAL A 73 -0.49 10.59 -10.71
C VAL A 73 -0.97 9.24 -11.25
N PRO A 74 -1.92 9.21 -12.20
CA PRO A 74 -2.28 7.97 -12.89
C PRO A 74 -1.05 7.53 -13.69
N THR A 75 -0.62 6.29 -13.49
CA THR A 75 0.37 5.63 -14.34
C THR A 75 -0.37 4.74 -15.32
#